data_AF-A0A558NHE3-F1
#
_entry.id   AF-A0A558NHE3-F1
#
_cell.length_a   1.000
_cell.length_b   1.000
_cell.length_c   1.000
_cell.angle_alpha   90.00
_cell.angle_beta   90.00
_cell.angle_gamma   90.00
#
_symmetry.space_group_name_H-M   'P 1'
#
loop_
_entity.id
_entity.type
_entity.pdbx_description
1 polymer ?
#
loop_
_entity_poly.entity_id
_entity_poly.type
_entity_poly.pdbx_seq_one_letter_code
_entity_poly.pdbx_strand_id
1 'polypeptide(L)'
;MTALQQTFGRWTLSLLWLITALVSVATAQDVGLVILQQGGVADALAPWLLYGGSIVDALLGLWLLLPWAQRLCFQIQLITIAVYSVLLSVIAPEFWWHPFAPVVKNLPIMVLIWILMPGKSIS
;
A
#
# COMPACT_ATOMS: atom_id res chain seq x y z
N MET A 1 10.19 -18.43 -10.50
CA MET A 1 9.31 -18.74 -9.35
C MET A 1 8.40 -19.89 -9.69
N THR A 2 8.15 -20.79 -8.74
CA THR A 2 7.15 -21.84 -8.89
C THR A 2 5.73 -21.25 -8.83
N ALA A 3 4.73 -21.98 -9.34
CA ALA A 3 3.33 -21.55 -9.28
C ALA A 3 2.87 -21.33 -7.82
N LEU A 4 3.30 -22.19 -6.89
CA LEU A 4 2.99 -22.06 -5.47
C LEU A 4 3.55 -20.77 -4.87
N GLN A 5 4.81 -20.42 -5.19
CA GLN A 5 5.44 -19.17 -4.73
C GLN A 5 4.71 -17.94 -5.27
N GLN A 6 4.25 -17.97 -6.52
CA GLN A 6 3.45 -16.87 -7.10
C GLN A 6 2.11 -16.70 -6.38
N THR A 7 1.40 -17.80 -6.13
CA THR A 7 0.11 -17.77 -5.43
C THR A 7 0.27 -17.23 -4.02
N PHE A 8 1.23 -17.73 -3.25
CA PHE A 8 1.48 -17.23 -1.90
C PHE A 8 1.92 -15.77 -1.89
N GLY A 9 2.80 -15.36 -2.81
CA GLY A 9 3.20 -13.95 -2.93
C GLY A 9 2.00 -13.03 -3.16
N ARG A 10 1.08 -13.41 -4.05
CA ARG A 10 -0.16 -12.66 -4.30
C ARG A 10 -1.08 -12.62 -3.09
N TRP A 11 -1.26 -13.74 -2.39
CA TRP A 11 -2.11 -13.79 -1.19
C TRP A 11 -1.54 -12.96 -0.06
N THR A 12 -0.23 -13.02 0.18
CA THR A 12 0.43 -12.19 1.19
C THR A 12 0.30 -10.70 0.87
N LEU A 13 0.48 -10.30 -0.39
CA LEU A 13 0.25 -8.91 -0.80
C LEU A 13 -1.21 -8.50 -0.63
N SER A 14 -2.16 -9.36 -1.02
CA SER A 14 -3.60 -9.09 -0.86
C SER A 14 -3.96 -8.91 0.62
N LEU A 15 -3.47 -9.79 1.50
CA LEU A 15 -3.66 -9.67 2.94
C LEU A 15 -3.05 -8.38 3.49
N LEU A 16 -1.85 -7.99 3.05
CA LEU A 16 -1.23 -6.73 3.44
C LEU A 16 -2.15 -5.54 3.13
N TRP A 17 -2.66 -5.46 1.91
CA TRP A 17 -3.56 -4.38 1.47
C TRP A 17 -4.92 -4.40 2.20
N LEU A 18 -5.51 -5.58 2.41
CA LEU A 18 -6.80 -5.68 3.10
C LEU A 18 -6.68 -5.37 4.60
N ILE A 19 -5.59 -5.79 5.25
CA ILE A 19 -5.34 -5.50 6.66
C ILE A 19 -5.05 -4.01 6.85
N THR A 20 -4.26 -3.38 5.96
CA THR A 20 -4.00 -1.93 6.02
C THR A 20 -5.28 -1.11 5.83
N ALA A 21 -6.13 -1.49 4.87
CA ALA A 21 -7.44 -0.88 4.69
C ALA A 21 -8.30 -0.99 5.96
N LEU A 22 -8.39 -2.19 6.54
CA LEU A 22 -9.19 -2.45 7.73
C LEU A 22 -8.66 -1.69 8.95
N VAL A 23 -7.36 -1.75 9.23
CA VAL A 23 -6.72 -1.09 10.37
C VAL A 23 -6.91 0.43 10.28
N SER A 24 -6.78 1.01 9.09
CA SER A 24 -6.93 2.45 8.88
C SER A 24 -8.31 2.99 9.27
N VAL A 25 -9.35 2.16 9.17
CA VAL A 25 -10.73 2.55 9.49
C VAL A 25 -11.17 2.05 10.86
N ALA A 26 -10.79 0.83 11.24
CA ALA A 26 -11.34 0.17 12.42
C ALA A 26 -10.59 0.49 13.72
N THR A 27 -9.27 0.65 13.67
CA THR A 27 -8.46 0.67 14.91
C THR A 27 -7.44 1.80 14.97
N ALA A 28 -6.97 2.30 13.83
CA ALA A 28 -5.91 3.31 13.76
C ALA A 28 -6.39 4.63 13.12
N GLN A 29 -7.71 4.85 13.05
CA GLN A 29 -8.27 6.06 12.45
C GLN A 29 -7.73 7.32 13.13
N ASP A 30 -7.80 7.40 14.46
CA ASP A 30 -7.37 8.58 15.22
C ASP A 30 -5.87 8.84 15.03
N VAL A 31 -5.06 7.79 15.05
CA VAL A 31 -3.61 7.88 14.82
C VAL A 31 -3.31 8.41 13.42
N GLY A 32 -4.00 7.87 12.39
CA GLY A 32 -3.85 8.33 11.01
C GLY A 32 -4.23 9.79 10.81
N LEU A 33 -5.33 10.24 11.44
CA LEU A 33 -5.76 11.65 11.39
C LEU A 33 -4.74 12.57 12.05
N VAL A 34 -4.23 12.20 13.24
CA VAL A 34 -3.20 12.98 13.94
C VAL A 34 -1.94 13.12 13.09
N ILE A 35 -1.47 12.05 12.44
CA ILE A 35 -0.30 12.11 11.56
C ILE A 35 -0.53 13.07 10.40
N LEU A 36 -1.70 13.01 9.75
CA LEU A 36 -2.05 13.90 8.64
C LEU A 36 -2.08 15.36 9.09
N GLN A 37 -2.73 15.65 10.23
CA GLN A 37 -2.85 17.01 10.78
C GLN A 37 -1.50 17.57 11.21
N GLN A 38 -0.67 16.78 11.88
CA GLN A 38 0.71 17.16 12.24
C GLN A 38 1.56 17.44 10.99
N GLY A 39 1.28 16.73 9.91
CA GLY A 39 1.84 16.96 8.57
C GLY A 39 1.35 18.22 7.85
N GLY A 40 0.46 19.01 8.45
CA GLY A 40 -0.10 20.22 7.86
C GLY A 40 -1.31 19.99 6.94
N VAL A 41 -1.90 18.79 6.93
CA VAL A 41 -3.17 18.54 6.23
C VAL A 41 -4.31 19.19 7.01
N ALA A 42 -5.13 19.98 6.31
CA ALA A 42 -6.29 20.62 6.92
C ALA A 42 -7.28 19.60 7.52
N ASP A 43 -7.88 19.94 8.66
CA ASP A 43 -8.83 19.07 9.38
C ASP A 43 -9.99 18.59 8.51
N ALA A 44 -10.48 19.46 7.62
CA ALA A 44 -11.57 19.11 6.70
C ALA A 44 -11.14 18.10 5.61
N LEU A 45 -9.84 17.98 5.31
CA LEU A 45 -9.28 17.12 4.27
C LEU A 45 -8.71 15.81 4.82
N ALA A 46 -8.23 15.78 6.06
CA ALA A 46 -7.59 14.60 6.65
C ALA A 46 -8.47 13.33 6.61
N PRO A 47 -9.79 13.37 6.93
CA PRO A 47 -10.65 12.20 6.81
C PRO A 47 -10.79 11.70 5.38
N TRP A 48 -10.87 12.60 4.39
CA TRP A 48 -10.99 12.20 2.98
C TRP A 48 -9.73 11.50 2.48
N LEU A 49 -8.55 11.98 2.88
CA LEU A 49 -7.29 11.32 2.53
C LEU A 49 -7.15 9.97 3.22
N LEU A 50 -7.54 9.88 4.49
CA LEU A 50 -7.49 8.62 5.25
C LEU A 50 -8.43 7.56 4.65
N TYR A 51 -9.71 7.89 4.47
CA TYR A 51 -10.68 6.96 3.90
C TYR A 51 -10.41 6.67 2.43
N GLY A 52 -9.98 7.67 1.66
CA GLY A 52 -9.56 7.50 0.28
C GLY A 52 -8.41 6.50 0.16
N GLY A 53 -7.39 6.62 1.02
CA GLY A 53 -6.28 5.66 1.09
C GLY A 53 -6.77 4.26 1.44
N SER A 54 -7.60 4.12 2.48
CA SER A 54 -8.18 2.82 2.86
C SER A 54 -9.00 2.17 1.72
N ILE A 55 -9.76 2.95 0.95
CA ILE A 55 -10.50 2.45 -0.21
C ILE A 55 -9.54 1.96 -1.29
N VAL A 56 -8.47 2.71 -1.59
CA VAL A 56 -7.44 2.28 -2.55
C VAL A 56 -6.82 0.96 -2.11
N ASP A 57 -6.47 0.84 -0.83
CA ASP A 57 -5.88 -0.37 -0.27
C ASP A 57 -6.85 -1.56 -0.38
N ALA A 58 -8.12 -1.38 -0.02
CA ALA A 58 -9.14 -2.42 -0.15
C ALA A 58 -9.30 -2.89 -1.61
N LEU A 59 -9.37 -1.96 -2.55
CA LEU A 59 -9.52 -2.26 -3.98
C LEU A 59 -8.31 -3.03 -4.52
N LEU A 60 -7.08 -2.65 -4.15
CA LEU A 60 -5.87 -3.36 -4.56
C LEU A 60 -5.80 -4.76 -3.95
N GLY A 61 -6.15 -4.89 -2.67
CA GLY A 61 -6.21 -6.17 -1.97
C GLY A 61 -7.18 -7.14 -2.62
N LEU A 62 -8.38 -6.69 -2.98
CA LEU A 62 -9.38 -7.50 -3.69
C LEU A 62 -8.95 -7.80 -5.13
N TRP A 63 -8.40 -6.82 -5.85
CA TRP A 63 -7.97 -7.00 -7.24
C TRP A 63 -6.87 -8.06 -7.36
N LEU A 64 -5.93 -8.12 -6.42
CA LEU A 64 -4.90 -9.15 -6.38
C LEU A 64 -5.44 -10.59 -6.34
N LEU A 65 -6.64 -10.80 -5.80
CA LEU A 65 -7.30 -12.11 -5.76
C LEU A 65 -7.95 -12.50 -7.09
N LEU A 66 -8.21 -11.51 -7.95
CA LEU A 66 -8.79 -11.72 -9.27
C LEU A 66 -7.70 -12.04 -10.31
N PRO A 67 -8.01 -12.85 -11.34
CA PRO A 67 -7.08 -13.12 -12.43
C PRO A 67 -7.01 -11.99 -13.48
N TRP A 68 -7.79 -10.92 -13.32
CA TRP A 68 -7.98 -9.88 -14.33
C TRP A 68 -6.88 -8.81 -14.27
N ALA A 69 -6.33 -8.45 -15.44
CA ALA A 69 -5.38 -7.34 -15.63
C ALA A 69 -4.22 -7.27 -14.60
N GLN A 70 -3.67 -8.43 -14.22
CA GLN A 70 -2.74 -8.55 -13.09
C GLN A 70 -1.52 -7.64 -13.20
N ARG A 71 -0.95 -7.51 -14.40
CA ARG A 71 0.18 -6.61 -14.64
C ARG A 71 -0.15 -5.17 -14.25
N LEU A 72 -1.33 -4.68 -14.63
CA LEU A 72 -1.79 -3.35 -14.27
C LEU A 72 -1.97 -3.23 -12.76
N CYS A 73 -2.59 -4.22 -12.11
CA CYS A 73 -2.72 -4.26 -10.65
C CYS A 73 -1.36 -4.11 -9.94
N PHE A 74 -0.33 -4.84 -10.37
CA PHE A 74 1.02 -4.71 -9.81
C PHE A 74 1.65 -3.34 -10.09
N GLN A 75 1.45 -2.76 -11.28
CA GLN A 75 1.94 -1.41 -11.59
C GLN A 75 1.29 -0.35 -10.70
N ILE A 76 -0.04 -0.42 -10.50
CA ILE A 76 -0.75 0.49 -9.62
C ILE A 76 -0.27 0.33 -8.18
N GLN A 77 -0.04 -0.90 -7.69
CA GLN A 77 0.53 -1.10 -6.35
C GLN A 77 1.89 -0.40 -6.17
N LEU A 78 2.80 -0.50 -7.16
CA LEU A 78 4.09 0.19 -7.09
C LEU A 78 3.92 1.72 -7.03
N ILE A 79 3.00 2.26 -7.83
CA ILE A 79 2.69 3.69 -7.85
C ILE A 79 2.11 4.12 -6.50
N THR A 80 1.13 3.39 -5.97
CA THR A 80 0.50 3.67 -4.67
C THR A 80 1.53 3.67 -3.55
N ILE A 81 2.39 2.65 -3.47
CA ILE A 81 3.44 2.58 -2.44
C ILE A 81 4.42 3.74 -2.59
N ALA A 82 4.82 4.10 -3.82
CA ALA A 82 5.71 5.23 -4.06
C ALA A 82 5.06 6.56 -3.62
N VAL A 83 3.79 6.78 -3.97
CA VAL A 83 3.03 7.97 -3.56
C VAL A 83 2.92 8.05 -2.04
N TYR A 84 2.52 6.96 -1.37
CA TYR A 84 2.42 6.93 0.09
C TYR A 84 3.78 7.17 0.76
N SER A 85 4.85 6.60 0.22
CA SER A 85 6.21 6.78 0.76
C SER A 85 6.68 8.22 0.61
N VAL A 86 6.43 8.87 -0.53
CA VAL A 86 6.75 10.28 -0.74
C VAL A 86 5.93 11.18 0.18
N LEU A 87 4.62 10.95 0.26
CA LEU A 87 3.74 11.69 1.15
C LEU A 87 4.25 11.59 2.59
N LEU A 88 4.46 10.38 3.09
CA LEU A 88 4.93 10.13 4.46
C LEU A 88 6.32 10.71 4.73
N SER A 89 7.20 10.74 3.72
CA SER A 89 8.51 11.39 3.82
C SER A 89 8.43 12.91 4.02
N VAL A 90 7.35 13.55 3.56
CA VAL A 90 7.12 14.98 3.74
C VAL A 90 6.38 15.24 5.06
N ILE A 91 5.33 14.48 5.36
CA ILE A 91 4.46 14.76 6.52
C ILE A 91 4.97 14.18 7.84
N ALA A 92 5.73 13.08 7.79
CA ALA A 92 6.20 12.35 8.98
C ALA A 92 7.57 11.68 8.70
N PRO A 93 8.64 12.46 8.40
CA PRO A 93 9.95 11.94 8.00
C PRO A 93 10.59 11.00 9.04
N GLU A 94 10.21 11.09 10.32
CA GLU A 94 10.65 10.19 11.38
C GLU A 94 10.27 8.72 11.12
N PHE A 95 9.30 8.44 10.24
CA PHE A 95 8.88 7.09 9.86
C PHE A 95 9.95 6.34 9.03
N TRP A 96 11.01 7.01 8.58
CA TRP A 96 12.24 6.37 8.07
C TRP A 96 13.06 5.70 9.16
N TRP A 97 13.11 6.31 10.36
CA TRP A 97 13.95 5.89 11.48
C TRP A 97 13.16 5.30 12.65
N HIS A 98 11.84 5.21 12.53
CA HIS A 98 10.96 4.60 13.52
C HIS A 98 11.42 3.17 13.85
N PRO A 99 11.28 2.66 15.09
CA PRO A 99 11.72 1.32 15.48
C PRO A 99 11.18 0.18 14.59
N PHE A 100 10.01 0.38 13.99
CA PHE A 100 9.39 -0.57 13.07
C PHE A 100 9.66 -0.29 11.58
N ALA A 101 10.40 0.77 11.27
CA ALA A 101 10.86 1.22 9.94
C ALA A 101 9.80 1.06 8.82
N PRO A 102 8.59 1.63 8.98
CA PRO A 102 7.47 1.43 8.05
C PRO A 102 7.79 1.86 6.62
N VAL A 103 8.47 3.00 6.41
CA VAL A 103 8.85 3.43 5.05
C VAL A 103 9.91 2.50 4.44
N VAL A 104 10.89 2.07 5.23
CA VAL A 104 11.95 1.18 4.75
C VAL A 104 11.39 -0.18 4.31
N LYS A 105 10.36 -0.69 5.01
CA LYS A 105 9.66 -1.94 4.65
C LYS A 105 8.98 -1.88 3.27
N ASN A 106 8.66 -0.69 2.76
CA ASN A 106 8.10 -0.56 1.42
C ASN A 106 9.09 -0.97 0.32
N LEU A 107 10.41 -0.80 0.53
CA LEU A 107 11.42 -1.18 -0.46
C LEU A 107 11.40 -2.68 -0.81
N PRO A 108 11.53 -3.63 0.15
CA PRO A 108 11.43 -5.05 -0.17
C PRO A 108 10.04 -5.45 -0.66
N ILE A 109 8.96 -4.77 -0.24
CA ILE A 109 7.61 -5.01 -0.77
C ILE A 109 7.53 -4.64 -2.26
N MET A 110 8.08 -3.49 -2.65
CA MET A 110 8.14 -3.07 -4.06
C MET A 110 8.96 -4.04 -4.91
N VAL A 111 10.07 -4.55 -4.37
CA VAL A 111 10.86 -5.59 -5.05
C VAL A 111 10.06 -6.88 -5.22
N LEU A 112 9.34 -7.33 -4.19
CA LEU A 112 8.47 -8.51 -4.27
C LEU A 112 7.38 -8.33 -5.33
N ILE A 113 6.71 -7.17 -5.37
CA ILE A 113 5.72 -6.83 -6.38
C ILE A 113 6.32 -6.88 -7.79
N TRP A 114 7.51 -6.31 -7.97
CA TRP A 114 8.20 -6.32 -9.26
C TRP A 114 8.55 -7.74 -9.72
N ILE A 115 9.04 -8.59 -8.81
CA ILE A 115 9.35 -10.00 -9.10
C ILE A 115 8.08 -10.80 -9.47
N LEU A 116 6.96 -10.52 -8.80
CA LEU A 116 5.67 -11.18 -9.06
C LEU A 116 4.99 -10.70 -10.35
N MET A 117 5.38 -9.54 -10.88
CA MET A 117 4.74 -8.91 -12.02
C MET A 117 4.90 -9.77 -13.29
N PRO A 118 3.79 -10.14 -13.98
CA PRO A 118 3.87 -10.85 -15.24
C PRO A 118 4.64 -10.06 -16.30
N GLY A 119 5.48 -10.76 -17.08
CA GLY A 119 6.19 -10.20 -18.24
C GLY A 119 5.24 -9.57 -19.26
N LYS A 120 5.75 -8.70 -20.15
CA LYS A 120 4.91 -8.20 -21.26
C LYS A 120 4.69 -9.40 -22.17
N SER A 121 3.45 -9.84 -22.34
CA SER A 121 3.12 -10.70 -23.46
C SER A 121 3.32 -9.84 -24.71
N ILE A 122 4.40 -10.10 -25.44
CA ILE A 122 4.63 -9.50 -26.75
C ILE A 122 3.69 -10.27 -27.67
N SER A 123 2.51 -9.69 -27.95
CA SER A 123 1.62 -10.15 -29.01
C SER A 123 2.16 -9.71 -30.36
#